data_AF-A0A7K1BE11-F1
#
_entry.id   AF-A0A7K1BE11-F1
#
_cell.length_a   1.000
_cell.length_b   1.000
_cell.length_c   1.000
_cell.angle_alpha   90.00
_cell.angle_beta   90.00
_cell.angle_gamma   90.00
#
_symmetry.space_group_name_H-M   'P 1'
#
loop_
_entity.id
_entity.type
_entity.pdbx_description
1 polymer ?
#
loop_
_entity_poly.entity_id
_entity_poly.type
_entity_poly.pdbx_seq_one_letter_code
_entity_poly.pdbx_strand_id
1 'polypeptide(L)'
;MASAVTPHALADQIQPRTIVSGWIPYYSVKTVMPFIQKITPSATPATNSPTTCEDNEYSPTDLAALNSSYLFTNKDLMKEVMPFWYTLKSPTVIRDDYSTGNPSWPIADTICLMRKSGLKLIPTITDGTEKLVLSGYLAKPETRTTIVKSIVALVNKYSFDGIDLDFEGFAFVDGNTTWTKTAPNWVLFVKELSIALHAQQKLLSITAPYSFDPTEKAKGYYVYSWAEIATSIDRLRIMTYDYSVAKPGPIGPIAWTEKTLKYAISVMPASKVFIGLPGYGRDWITSVTGTCPVSAPPGLKAGAKAATFRMNYAATKAAIDNATPVFDEKTSEATYSYSQNFNGLTAKGAATSCTASRTVWYQNDRSYLERMNLVAKYRLGGAALWTLGMEDPTATLAMRNVAMSIAPDSLVNSLIVEDITNKSVFYGGIFTLRGSLTLKDKSAAVGIPVAIELKRENESVWTKVLEVNSGIDGTVSIPIKIAGTTSFRLRTEGTWERAESVSSEAKIVVLSRLVVERPTTVRRFQELIVKGSLLPQLSGQSAVLQKLTAGKWQNIGTSTLTGSNGEFELSAIESKKGVVKLRVQVTTKTEQVLSSQFWVVVR
;
A
#
# COMPACT_ATOMS: atom_id res chain seq x y z
N MET A 1 -28.51 -23.91 -41.23
CA MET A 1 -27.48 -22.84 -41.17
C MET A 1 -28.07 -21.64 -40.43
N ALA A 2 -27.21 -20.93 -39.70
CA ALA A 2 -27.49 -19.74 -38.88
C ALA A 2 -28.23 -19.98 -37.56
N SER A 3 -27.51 -20.50 -36.56
CA SER A 3 -27.83 -20.21 -35.14
C SER A 3 -27.26 -18.84 -34.80
N ALA A 4 -28.13 -17.95 -34.33
CA ALA A 4 -27.79 -16.65 -33.80
C ALA A 4 -26.84 -16.80 -32.60
N VAL A 5 -25.67 -16.18 -32.70
CA VAL A 5 -24.79 -15.94 -31.56
C VAL A 5 -25.42 -14.78 -30.78
N THR A 6 -26.06 -15.09 -29.66
CA THR A 6 -26.33 -14.11 -28.60
C THR A 6 -25.00 -13.50 -28.15
N PRO A 7 -24.85 -12.16 -28.12
CA PRO A 7 -23.70 -11.54 -27.50
C PRO A 7 -23.71 -11.90 -26.02
N HIS A 8 -22.69 -12.61 -25.56
CA HIS A 8 -22.48 -12.74 -24.12
C HIS A 8 -22.25 -11.33 -23.55
N ALA A 9 -23.14 -10.99 -22.62
CA ALA A 9 -23.05 -10.00 -21.56
C ALA A 9 -21.95 -8.92 -21.67
N LEU A 10 -22.42 -7.66 -21.77
CA LEU A 10 -21.86 -6.44 -21.19
C LEU A 10 -20.34 -6.46 -20.96
N ALA A 11 -19.61 -5.67 -21.76
CA ALA A 11 -18.31 -5.18 -21.38
C ALA A 11 -18.44 -4.50 -20.00
N ASP A 12 -17.96 -5.16 -18.93
CA ASP A 12 -17.83 -4.56 -17.61
C ASP A 12 -17.07 -3.24 -17.79
N GLN A 13 -17.72 -2.12 -17.48
CA GLN A 13 -17.05 -0.83 -17.48
C GLN A 13 -15.85 -0.90 -16.53
N ILE A 14 -14.65 -0.69 -17.08
CA ILE A 14 -13.41 -0.66 -16.30
C ILE A 14 -13.57 0.37 -15.19
N GLN A 15 -13.64 -0.10 -13.94
CA GLN A 15 -13.67 0.78 -12.77
C GLN A 15 -12.31 1.47 -12.61
N PRO A 16 -12.28 2.75 -12.23
CA PRO A 16 -11.01 3.46 -12.00
C PRO A 16 -10.25 2.84 -10.83
N ARG A 17 -8.91 2.91 -10.83
CA ARG A 17 -8.15 2.62 -9.60
C ARG A 17 -8.43 3.67 -8.54
N THR A 18 -8.54 3.26 -7.29
CA THR A 18 -8.65 4.17 -6.14
C THR A 18 -7.29 4.81 -5.85
N ILE A 19 -7.05 5.98 -6.44
CA ILE A 19 -5.75 6.69 -6.36
C ILE A 19 -5.89 8.11 -5.81
N VAL A 20 -7.05 8.48 -5.30
CA VAL A 20 -7.28 9.79 -4.68
C VAL A 20 -7.51 9.62 -3.17
N SER A 21 -6.81 10.43 -2.38
CA SER A 21 -7.15 10.69 -0.99
C SER A 21 -7.38 12.20 -0.86
N GLY A 22 -8.21 12.66 0.08
CA GLY A 22 -8.33 14.11 0.32
C GLY A 22 -8.66 14.49 1.74
N TRP A 23 -8.14 15.65 2.14
CA TRP A 23 -8.41 16.21 3.46
C TRP A 23 -9.79 16.86 3.49
N ILE A 24 -10.50 16.63 4.58
CA ILE A 24 -11.81 17.21 4.87
C ILE A 24 -11.69 18.02 6.16
N PRO A 25 -11.26 19.29 6.08
CA PRO A 25 -11.32 20.19 7.22
C PRO A 25 -12.70 20.29 7.83
N TYR A 26 -12.75 20.51 9.15
CA TYR A 26 -14.01 20.65 9.88
C TYR A 26 -14.89 21.79 9.33
N TYR A 27 -14.28 22.85 8.81
CA TYR A 27 -14.99 24.00 8.26
C TYR A 27 -15.45 23.81 6.81
N SER A 28 -15.04 22.73 6.14
CA SER A 28 -15.37 22.47 4.73
C SER A 28 -16.13 21.17 4.50
N VAL A 29 -16.60 20.48 5.54
CA VAL A 29 -17.37 19.22 5.39
C VAL A 29 -18.55 19.37 4.42
N LYS A 30 -19.28 20.49 4.50
CA LYS A 30 -20.40 20.81 3.59
C LYS A 30 -20.01 20.93 2.11
N THR A 31 -18.74 21.11 1.80
CA THR A 31 -18.23 21.14 0.42
C THR A 31 -18.23 19.74 -0.19
N VAL A 32 -18.05 18.71 0.62
CA VAL A 32 -17.94 17.32 0.14
C VAL A 32 -19.20 16.49 0.39
N MET A 33 -19.95 16.79 1.45
CA MET A 33 -21.20 16.11 1.79
C MET A 33 -22.13 16.99 2.63
N PRO A 34 -23.47 16.86 2.48
CA PRO A 34 -24.41 17.62 3.29
C PRO A 34 -24.45 17.13 4.75
N PHE A 35 -24.89 18.01 5.63
CA PHE A 35 -25.34 17.64 6.97
C PHE A 35 -26.82 17.26 6.91
N ILE A 36 -27.11 15.98 7.08
CA ILE A 36 -28.46 15.40 7.02
C ILE A 36 -28.91 14.84 8.37
N GLN A 37 -30.13 15.16 8.79
CA GLN A 37 -30.61 14.85 10.14
C GLN A 37 -31.31 13.49 10.18
N LYS A 38 -31.17 12.78 11.30
CA LYS A 38 -31.98 11.60 11.56
C LYS A 38 -33.45 12.00 11.78
N ILE A 39 -34.39 11.20 11.26
CA ILE A 39 -35.84 11.41 11.40
C ILE A 39 -36.26 11.35 12.88
N THR A 40 -35.56 10.54 13.69
CA THR A 40 -35.80 10.43 15.14
C THR A 40 -34.51 10.78 15.90
N PRO A 41 -34.57 11.52 17.03
CA PRO A 41 -33.39 11.76 17.85
C PRO A 41 -32.81 10.42 18.32
N SER A 42 -31.59 10.11 17.87
CA SER A 42 -30.90 8.89 18.30
C SER A 42 -30.57 9.01 19.79
N ALA A 43 -30.83 7.96 20.57
CA ALA A 43 -30.26 7.84 21.91
C ALA A 43 -28.74 7.98 21.80
N THR A 44 -28.12 8.72 22.72
CA THR A 44 -26.66 8.86 22.79
C THR A 44 -26.05 7.46 22.83
N PRO A 45 -25.23 7.06 21.84
CA PRO A 45 -24.58 5.76 21.86
C PRO A 45 -23.77 5.59 23.15
N ALA A 46 -23.75 4.39 23.71
CA ALA A 46 -22.85 4.09 24.82
C ALA A 46 -21.39 4.39 24.41
N THR A 47 -20.56 4.82 25.36
CA THR A 47 -19.13 5.00 25.13
C THR A 47 -18.53 3.75 24.48
N ASN A 48 -17.96 3.90 23.29
CA ASN A 48 -17.36 2.86 22.43
C ASN A 48 -18.34 2.03 21.56
N SER A 49 -19.62 2.36 21.49
CA SER A 49 -20.51 1.79 20.47
C SER A 49 -20.37 2.55 19.14
N PRO A 50 -20.26 1.86 17.98
CA PRO A 50 -20.32 2.53 16.70
C PRO A 50 -21.69 3.20 16.54
N THR A 51 -21.70 4.49 16.23
CA THR A 51 -22.91 5.16 15.74
C THR A 51 -23.35 4.45 14.46
N THR A 52 -24.62 4.06 14.39
CA THR A 52 -25.24 3.49 13.19
C THR A 52 -25.84 4.60 12.33
N CYS A 53 -25.90 4.41 11.01
CA CYS A 53 -26.46 5.34 10.02
C CYS A 53 -27.22 4.54 8.95
N GLU A 54 -28.20 3.79 9.42
CA GLU A 54 -29.05 2.95 8.58
C GLU A 54 -29.95 3.82 7.68
N ASP A 55 -30.31 3.33 6.49
CA ASP A 55 -31.13 4.10 5.54
C ASP A 55 -32.47 4.55 6.13
N ASN A 56 -33.09 3.73 6.98
CA ASN A 56 -34.37 4.03 7.62
C ASN A 56 -34.29 5.15 8.69
N GLU A 57 -33.09 5.60 9.06
CA GLU A 57 -32.90 6.71 9.99
C GLU A 57 -32.99 8.08 9.30
N TYR A 58 -32.96 8.15 7.97
CA TYR A 58 -32.90 9.41 7.20
C TYR A 58 -34.04 9.50 6.18
N SER A 59 -34.45 10.72 5.85
CA SER A 59 -35.49 10.90 4.82
C SER A 59 -34.97 10.48 3.44
N PRO A 60 -35.83 10.01 2.51
CA PRO A 60 -35.42 9.73 1.14
C PRO A 60 -34.75 10.93 0.45
N THR A 61 -35.21 12.15 0.75
CA THR A 61 -34.63 13.40 0.23
C THR A 61 -33.22 13.63 0.75
N ASP A 62 -32.98 13.38 2.03
CA ASP A 62 -31.66 13.51 2.65
C ASP A 62 -30.67 12.48 2.09
N LEU A 63 -31.11 11.23 1.92
CA LEU A 63 -30.28 10.19 1.30
C LEU A 63 -29.98 10.51 -0.16
N ALA A 64 -30.94 11.07 -0.91
CA ALA A 64 -30.69 11.53 -2.27
C ALA A 64 -29.65 12.66 -2.30
N ALA A 65 -29.76 13.64 -1.38
CA ALA A 65 -28.78 14.72 -1.25
C ALA A 65 -27.37 14.18 -0.92
N LEU A 66 -27.28 13.23 0.02
CA LEU A 66 -26.02 12.56 0.36
C LEU A 66 -25.43 11.82 -0.84
N ASN A 67 -26.23 11.00 -1.54
CA ASN A 67 -25.77 10.21 -2.69
C ASN A 67 -25.34 11.08 -3.87
N SER A 68 -25.93 12.27 -4.02
CA SER A 68 -25.53 13.27 -5.04
C SER A 68 -24.32 14.11 -4.63
N SER A 69 -23.80 13.96 -3.42
CA SER A 69 -22.70 14.77 -2.92
C SER A 69 -21.38 14.42 -3.60
N TYR A 70 -20.42 15.34 -3.54
CA TYR A 70 -19.10 15.15 -4.13
C TYR A 70 -18.42 13.86 -3.62
N LEU A 71 -18.48 13.60 -2.31
CA LEU A 71 -17.88 12.41 -1.70
C LEU A 71 -18.49 11.11 -2.28
N PHE A 72 -19.82 11.02 -2.35
CA PHE A 72 -20.49 9.79 -2.79
C PHE A 72 -20.41 9.56 -4.29
N THR A 73 -20.40 10.63 -5.08
CA THR A 73 -20.27 10.57 -6.55
C THR A 73 -18.86 10.23 -7.01
N ASN A 74 -17.82 10.44 -6.17
CA ASN A 74 -16.42 10.22 -6.51
C ASN A 74 -15.70 9.18 -5.63
N LYS A 75 -16.43 8.49 -4.74
CA LYS A 75 -15.84 7.49 -3.82
C LYS A 75 -15.15 6.34 -4.54
N ASP A 76 -15.54 6.05 -5.78
CA ASP A 76 -14.92 5.02 -6.63
C ASP A 76 -13.50 5.38 -7.09
N LEU A 77 -13.15 6.67 -7.11
CA LEU A 77 -11.80 7.15 -7.34
C LEU A 77 -10.97 7.20 -6.05
N MET A 78 -11.61 7.10 -4.88
CA MET A 78 -10.99 7.39 -3.60
C MET A 78 -10.51 6.15 -2.86
N LYS A 79 -9.31 6.26 -2.29
CA LYS A 79 -8.70 5.21 -1.45
C LYS A 79 -9.12 5.35 0.01
N GLU A 80 -9.19 6.59 0.47
CA GLU A 80 -9.50 6.97 1.84
C GLU A 80 -9.82 8.48 1.89
N VAL A 81 -10.39 8.92 3.00
CA VAL A 81 -10.58 10.35 3.29
C VAL A 81 -9.97 10.69 4.64
N MET A 82 -9.53 11.94 4.75
CA MET A 82 -8.72 12.40 5.88
C MET A 82 -9.41 13.56 6.61
N PRO A 83 -10.24 13.26 7.62
CA PRO A 83 -10.77 14.28 8.52
C PRO A 83 -9.66 15.15 9.14
N PHE A 84 -9.58 16.42 8.78
CA PHE A 84 -8.56 17.35 9.31
C PHE A 84 -9.10 18.09 10.53
N TRP A 85 -9.23 17.34 11.65
CA TRP A 85 -10.08 17.72 12.79
C TRP A 85 -9.38 17.73 14.14
N TYR A 86 -8.13 17.28 14.24
CA TYR A 86 -7.46 17.09 15.53
C TYR A 86 -6.17 17.88 15.64
N THR A 87 -5.87 18.35 16.85
CA THR A 87 -4.62 19.07 17.15
C THR A 87 -4.02 18.59 18.46
N LEU A 88 -2.77 18.14 18.44
CA LEU A 88 -2.00 17.82 19.64
C LEU A 88 -1.64 19.11 20.40
N LYS A 89 -2.14 19.25 21.62
CA LYS A 89 -1.85 20.41 22.50
C LYS A 89 -0.82 20.09 23.59
N SER A 90 -0.79 18.85 24.05
CA SER A 90 0.18 18.32 25.03
C SER A 90 0.22 16.79 24.92
N PRO A 91 1.13 16.08 25.61
CA PRO A 91 1.22 14.62 25.53
C PRO A 91 -0.08 13.87 25.86
N THR A 92 -0.95 14.47 26.66
CA THR A 92 -2.22 13.89 27.12
C THR A 92 -3.46 14.57 26.54
N VAL A 93 -3.31 15.65 25.77
CA VAL A 93 -4.44 16.45 25.27
C VAL A 93 -4.37 16.57 23.75
N ILE A 94 -5.37 15.95 23.10
CA ILE A 94 -5.68 16.17 21.69
C ILE A 94 -7.01 16.93 21.63
N ARG A 95 -6.98 18.13 21.04
CA ARG A 95 -8.17 18.96 20.84
C ARG A 95 -8.95 18.46 19.62
N ASP A 96 -10.27 18.43 19.76
CA ASP A 96 -11.22 18.17 18.69
C ASP A 96 -11.72 19.50 18.10
N ASP A 97 -11.19 19.85 16.93
CA ASP A 97 -11.52 21.07 16.21
C ASP A 97 -12.88 20.96 15.50
N TYR A 98 -13.32 19.74 15.20
CA TYR A 98 -14.63 19.52 14.60
C TYR A 98 -15.74 19.93 15.57
N SER A 99 -15.70 19.41 16.79
CA SER A 99 -16.70 19.72 17.82
C SER A 99 -16.70 21.22 18.16
N THR A 100 -15.53 21.88 18.08
CA THR A 100 -15.41 23.32 18.29
C THR A 100 -16.00 24.12 17.12
N GLY A 101 -15.75 23.69 15.88
CA GLY A 101 -16.19 24.40 14.67
C GLY A 101 -17.63 24.14 14.24
N ASN A 102 -18.21 22.99 14.63
CA ASN A 102 -19.58 22.58 14.29
C ASN A 102 -20.35 22.12 15.53
N PRO A 103 -20.55 22.98 16.55
CA PRO A 103 -21.11 22.57 17.85
C PRO A 103 -22.52 21.98 17.76
N SER A 104 -23.27 22.29 16.70
CA SER A 104 -24.64 21.80 16.49
C SER A 104 -24.71 20.52 15.64
N TRP A 105 -23.58 19.96 15.22
CA TRP A 105 -23.54 18.73 14.43
C TRP A 105 -22.68 17.68 15.13
N PRO A 106 -23.24 16.55 15.59
CA PRO A 106 -22.45 15.53 16.25
C PRO A 106 -21.38 14.93 15.33
N ILE A 107 -20.12 14.93 15.77
CA ILE A 107 -19.00 14.32 15.04
C ILE A 107 -19.26 12.85 14.70
N ALA A 108 -19.91 12.13 15.60
CA ALA A 108 -20.34 10.76 15.47
C ALA A 108 -21.23 10.52 14.22
N ASP A 109 -22.16 11.42 13.96
CA ASP A 109 -23.08 11.33 12.81
C ASP A 109 -22.34 11.56 11.50
N THR A 110 -21.46 12.57 11.46
CA THR A 110 -20.60 12.81 10.28
C THR A 110 -19.68 11.62 10.01
N ILE A 111 -19.01 11.08 11.03
CA ILE A 111 -18.16 9.89 10.88
C ILE A 111 -18.97 8.73 10.32
N CYS A 112 -20.19 8.49 10.82
CA CYS A 112 -21.01 7.40 10.32
C CYS A 112 -21.38 7.60 8.84
N LEU A 113 -21.87 8.78 8.48
CA LEU A 113 -22.22 9.09 7.10
C LEU A 113 -21.02 8.98 6.15
N MET A 114 -19.82 9.37 6.60
CA MET A 114 -18.60 9.15 5.84
C MET A 114 -18.28 7.65 5.67
N ARG A 115 -18.45 6.82 6.71
CA ARG A 115 -18.27 5.36 6.61
C ARG A 115 -19.21 4.69 5.61
N LYS A 116 -20.43 5.21 5.47
CA LYS A 116 -21.41 4.71 4.49
C LYS A 116 -20.93 4.80 3.04
N SER A 117 -19.92 5.65 2.76
CA SER A 117 -19.25 5.64 1.46
C SER A 117 -18.49 4.33 1.19
N GLY A 118 -18.05 3.62 2.24
CA GLY A 118 -17.16 2.46 2.16
C GLY A 118 -15.67 2.83 2.21
N LEU A 119 -15.35 4.12 2.36
CA LEU A 119 -13.97 4.61 2.40
C LEU A 119 -13.34 4.47 3.79
N LYS A 120 -12.03 4.23 3.80
CA LYS A 120 -11.23 4.30 5.02
C LYS A 120 -11.20 5.72 5.56
N LEU A 121 -11.29 5.85 6.88
CA LEU A 121 -11.20 7.12 7.60
C LEU A 121 -9.87 7.19 8.35
N ILE A 122 -8.96 8.03 7.85
CA ILE A 122 -7.64 8.26 8.44
C ILE A 122 -7.58 9.73 8.84
N PRO A 123 -8.08 10.12 10.03
CA PRO A 123 -8.03 11.50 10.48
C PRO A 123 -6.59 12.03 10.53
N THR A 124 -6.45 13.32 10.24
CA THR A 124 -5.18 14.04 10.39
C THR A 124 -5.14 14.72 11.76
N ILE A 125 -3.99 14.60 12.42
CA ILE A 125 -3.64 15.34 13.63
C ILE A 125 -2.50 16.30 13.35
N THR A 126 -2.73 17.59 13.64
CA THR A 126 -1.72 18.64 13.57
C THR A 126 -1.02 18.85 14.90
N ASP A 127 0.13 19.53 14.91
CA ASP A 127 0.70 20.04 16.14
C ASP A 127 0.25 21.48 16.43
N GLY A 128 -0.30 21.70 17.63
CA GLY A 128 -0.74 23.01 18.09
C GLY A 128 0.03 23.47 19.31
N THR A 129 1.27 23.05 19.46
CA THR A 129 2.14 23.42 20.58
C THR A 129 2.87 24.73 20.31
N GLU A 130 3.39 25.37 21.35
CA GLU A 130 4.28 26.53 21.16
C GLU A 130 5.62 26.13 20.54
N LYS A 131 6.38 27.13 20.10
CA LYS A 131 7.73 26.95 19.56
C LYS A 131 8.61 26.12 20.51
N LEU A 132 9.28 25.10 19.96
CA LEU A 132 10.17 24.13 20.61
C LEU A 132 9.49 23.14 21.57
N VAL A 133 8.17 23.22 21.78
CA VAL A 133 7.48 22.37 22.76
C VAL A 133 7.32 20.95 22.23
N LEU A 134 6.83 20.77 21.00
CA LEU A 134 6.71 19.44 20.39
C LEU A 134 8.08 18.75 20.30
N SER A 135 9.12 19.43 19.78
CA SER A 135 10.46 18.87 19.70
C SER A 135 11.02 18.50 21.07
N GLY A 136 10.71 19.29 22.12
CA GLY A 136 10.99 18.95 23.52
C GLY A 136 10.26 17.70 24.03
N TYR A 137 9.02 17.45 23.62
CA TYR A 137 8.30 16.21 23.93
C TYR A 137 8.87 15.01 23.16
N LEU A 138 9.26 15.17 21.90
CA LEU A 138 9.85 14.09 21.13
C LEU A 138 11.21 13.65 21.69
N ALA A 139 11.94 14.56 22.35
CA ALA A 139 13.25 14.27 22.93
C ALA A 139 13.23 13.29 24.12
N LYS A 140 12.08 13.09 24.78
CA LYS A 140 12.00 12.23 25.97
C LYS A 140 11.15 10.97 25.69
N PRO A 141 11.67 9.75 25.96
CA PRO A 141 10.94 8.50 25.72
C PRO A 141 9.57 8.44 26.42
N GLU A 142 9.46 9.00 27.62
CA GLU A 142 8.25 8.96 28.43
C GLU A 142 7.12 9.79 27.81
N THR A 143 7.45 10.98 27.28
CA THR A 143 6.47 11.84 26.62
C THR A 143 6.11 11.31 25.23
N ARG A 144 7.05 10.71 24.48
CA ARG A 144 6.70 10.00 23.23
C ARG A 144 5.72 8.87 23.48
N THR A 145 5.99 8.01 24.46
CA THR A 145 5.09 6.91 24.86
C THR A 145 3.70 7.43 25.25
N THR A 146 3.64 8.57 25.94
CA THR A 146 2.37 9.20 26.33
C THR A 146 1.60 9.73 25.12
N ILE A 147 2.27 10.40 24.18
CA ILE A 147 1.65 10.86 22.92
C ILE A 147 1.14 9.67 22.12
N VAL A 148 1.92 8.59 21.99
CA VAL A 148 1.51 7.35 21.30
C VAL A 148 0.21 6.81 21.89
N LYS A 149 0.12 6.70 23.23
CA LYS A 149 -1.10 6.26 23.91
C LYS A 149 -2.29 7.17 23.62
N SER A 150 -2.11 8.48 23.66
CA SER A 150 -3.17 9.45 23.36
C SER A 150 -3.68 9.33 21.93
N ILE A 151 -2.78 9.16 20.95
CA ILE A 151 -3.15 8.97 19.54
C ILE A 151 -3.87 7.63 19.33
N VAL A 152 -3.37 6.53 19.90
CA VAL A 152 -4.03 5.22 19.82
C VAL A 152 -5.43 5.26 20.46
N ALA A 153 -5.58 5.94 21.60
CA ALA A 153 -6.88 6.12 22.24
C ALA A 153 -7.86 6.90 21.34
N LEU A 154 -7.38 7.94 20.64
CA LEU A 154 -8.20 8.66 19.65
C LEU A 154 -8.62 7.75 18.49
N VAL A 155 -7.68 7.01 17.90
CA VAL A 155 -7.95 6.07 16.80
C VAL A 155 -9.01 5.05 17.22
N ASN A 156 -8.92 4.52 18.44
CA ASN A 156 -9.85 3.53 18.96
C ASN A 156 -11.21 4.11 19.36
N LYS A 157 -11.25 5.33 19.91
CA LYS A 157 -12.50 6.00 20.35
C LYS A 157 -13.57 5.99 19.26
N TYR A 158 -13.18 6.26 18.02
CA TYR A 158 -14.10 6.25 16.89
C TYR A 158 -13.88 5.08 15.95
N SER A 159 -12.97 4.14 16.24
CA SER A 159 -12.58 3.01 15.36
C SER A 159 -12.07 3.45 13.98
N PHE A 160 -11.27 4.51 13.92
CA PHE A 160 -10.63 4.96 12.68
C PHE A 160 -9.71 3.88 12.10
N ASP A 161 -9.48 3.93 10.78
CA ASP A 161 -8.62 2.97 10.07
C ASP A 161 -7.13 3.26 10.27
N GLY A 162 -6.81 4.43 10.83
CA GLY A 162 -5.44 4.87 11.08
C GLY A 162 -5.38 6.31 11.58
N ILE A 163 -4.20 6.89 11.50
CA ILE A 163 -3.95 8.32 11.77
C ILE A 163 -2.94 8.86 10.75
N ASP A 164 -3.13 10.10 10.32
CA ASP A 164 -2.18 10.89 9.54
C ASP A 164 -1.54 11.96 10.42
N LEU A 165 -0.22 11.95 10.53
CA LEU A 165 0.53 12.96 11.29
C LEU A 165 0.90 14.12 10.38
N ASP A 166 0.42 15.30 10.71
CA ASP A 166 0.75 16.56 10.03
C ASP A 166 1.42 17.51 11.03
N PHE A 167 2.58 17.10 11.52
CA PHE A 167 3.35 17.87 12.52
C PHE A 167 4.35 18.76 11.79
N GLU A 168 4.01 20.05 11.75
CA GLU A 168 4.65 21.09 10.96
C GLU A 168 5.46 22.07 11.83
N GLY A 169 5.19 22.18 13.13
CA GLY A 169 5.82 23.18 14.00
C GLY A 169 7.35 23.11 14.04
N PHE A 170 7.93 21.91 14.10
CA PHE A 170 9.39 21.80 14.05
C PHE A 170 9.98 22.21 12.69
N ALA A 171 9.21 22.15 11.61
CA ALA A 171 9.63 22.53 10.26
C ALA A 171 9.51 24.04 10.02
N PHE A 172 8.42 24.67 10.47
CA PHE A 172 8.08 26.05 10.11
C PHE A 172 8.16 27.05 11.26
N VAL A 173 8.17 26.61 12.53
CA VAL A 173 8.14 27.46 13.72
C VAL A 173 9.47 27.42 14.50
N ASP A 174 10.03 26.23 14.71
CA ASP A 174 11.25 26.04 15.54
C ASP A 174 12.51 26.57 14.86
N GLY A 175 12.57 26.47 13.53
CA GLY A 175 13.72 26.82 12.70
C GLY A 175 14.67 25.63 12.46
N ASN A 176 15.36 25.66 11.32
CA ASN A 176 16.15 24.53 10.81
C ASN A 176 17.40 24.17 11.62
N THR A 177 17.86 25.04 12.52
CA THR A 177 19.00 24.77 13.41
C THR A 177 18.71 23.69 14.45
N THR A 178 17.44 23.39 14.68
CA THR A 178 17.00 22.34 15.62
C THR A 178 16.96 20.95 14.99
N TRP A 179 16.94 20.86 13.66
CA TRP A 179 16.59 19.65 12.93
C TRP A 179 17.55 18.49 13.19
N THR A 180 18.85 18.75 13.39
CA THR A 180 19.83 17.71 13.75
C THR A 180 19.46 16.97 15.05
N LYS A 181 18.81 17.65 16.00
CA LYS A 181 18.33 17.04 17.24
C LYS A 181 16.91 16.50 17.11
N THR A 182 16.05 17.17 16.35
CA THR A 182 14.64 16.77 16.21
C THR A 182 14.46 15.54 15.33
N ALA A 183 15.20 15.43 14.22
CA ALA A 183 15.10 14.34 13.26
C ALA A 183 15.20 12.92 13.87
N PRO A 184 16.24 12.59 14.67
CA PRO A 184 16.31 11.27 15.29
C PRO A 184 15.17 11.01 16.30
N ASN A 185 14.70 12.05 16.99
CA ASN A 185 13.58 11.93 17.93
C ASN A 185 12.23 11.73 17.23
N TRP A 186 12.06 12.37 16.06
CA TRP A 186 10.94 12.13 15.16
C TRP A 186 10.93 10.67 14.67
N VAL A 187 12.08 10.14 14.23
CA VAL A 187 12.19 8.72 13.82
C VAL A 187 11.79 7.76 14.94
N LEU A 188 12.27 7.99 16.16
CA LEU A 188 11.90 7.16 17.33
C LEU A 188 10.39 7.22 17.59
N PHE A 189 9.80 8.41 17.56
CA PHE A 189 8.35 8.58 17.74
C PHE A 189 7.54 7.85 16.68
N VAL A 190 7.88 7.99 15.40
CA VAL A 190 7.18 7.34 14.29
C VAL A 190 7.28 5.81 14.41
N LYS A 191 8.44 5.27 14.79
CA LYS A 191 8.62 3.82 15.04
C LYS A 191 7.77 3.32 16.20
N GLU A 192 7.77 4.03 17.33
CA GLU A 192 6.95 3.69 18.50
C GLU A 192 5.45 3.71 18.18
N LEU A 193 4.99 4.72 17.43
CA LEU A 193 3.58 4.84 17.01
C LEU A 193 3.18 3.76 16.00
N SER A 194 4.04 3.50 15.01
CA SER A 194 3.84 2.45 13.99
C SER A 194 3.58 1.09 14.65
N ILE A 195 4.44 0.67 15.58
CA ILE A 195 4.29 -0.61 16.29
C ILE A 195 2.94 -0.68 16.99
N ALA A 196 2.54 0.39 17.71
CA ALA A 196 1.30 0.42 18.47
C ALA A 196 0.03 0.38 17.59
N LEU A 197 0.07 0.99 16.41
CA LEU A 197 -1.02 1.01 15.44
C LEU A 197 -1.11 -0.31 14.65
N HIS A 198 0.01 -0.80 14.13
CA HIS A 198 0.06 -2.04 13.35
C HIS A 198 -0.33 -3.28 14.17
N ALA A 199 -0.02 -3.29 15.48
CA ALA A 199 -0.51 -4.32 16.40
C ALA A 199 -2.04 -4.43 16.47
N GLN A 200 -2.75 -3.38 16.05
CA GLN A 200 -4.22 -3.29 16.00
C GLN A 200 -4.74 -3.16 14.55
N GLN A 201 -3.91 -3.50 13.55
CA GLN A 201 -4.23 -3.41 12.13
C GLN A 201 -4.64 -1.99 11.68
N LYS A 202 -4.08 -0.95 12.33
CA LYS A 202 -4.32 0.46 12.01
C LYS A 202 -3.17 1.02 11.18
N LEU A 203 -3.50 1.92 10.24
CA LEU A 203 -2.53 2.55 9.35
C LEU A 203 -1.86 3.76 10.00
N LEU A 204 -0.57 3.96 9.70
CA LEU A 204 0.18 5.16 10.01
C LEU A 204 0.56 5.91 8.74
N SER A 205 0.18 7.17 8.71
CA SER A 205 0.34 8.08 7.60
C SER A 205 1.12 9.30 8.04
N ILE A 206 2.01 9.82 7.18
CA ILE A 206 2.75 11.06 7.44
C ILE A 206 2.47 12.06 6.32
N THR A 207 2.06 13.27 6.70
CA THR A 207 2.05 14.44 5.83
C THR A 207 3.33 15.24 6.08
N ALA A 208 4.04 15.59 5.01
CA ALA A 208 5.32 16.28 5.11
C ALA A 208 5.55 17.26 3.94
N PRO A 209 6.26 18.37 4.16
CA PRO A 209 6.80 19.21 3.10
C PRO A 209 7.76 18.43 2.20
N TYR A 210 8.04 18.97 1.01
CA TYR A 210 9.01 18.39 0.08
C TYR A 210 10.40 18.16 0.72
N SER A 211 11.05 17.08 0.32
CA SER A 211 12.46 16.85 0.58
C SER A 211 13.17 16.38 -0.69
N PHE A 212 14.47 16.57 -0.73
CA PHE A 212 15.33 16.09 -1.81
C PHE A 212 16.38 15.14 -1.27
N ASP A 213 17.06 14.47 -2.19
CA ASP A 213 18.18 13.61 -1.87
C ASP A 213 19.25 14.43 -1.10
N PRO A 214 19.60 14.04 0.14
CA PRO A 214 20.59 14.74 0.94
C PRO A 214 21.96 14.85 0.27
N THR A 215 22.30 13.94 -0.65
CA THR A 215 23.58 13.95 -1.39
C THR A 215 23.70 15.14 -2.33
N GLU A 216 22.57 15.67 -2.82
CA GLU A 216 22.54 16.84 -3.71
C GLU A 216 22.77 18.17 -2.96
N LYS A 217 22.77 18.16 -1.62
CA LYS A 217 22.91 19.35 -0.77
C LYS A 217 21.89 20.47 -1.10
N ALA A 218 20.76 20.10 -1.70
CA ALA A 218 19.66 21.01 -1.98
C ALA A 218 18.84 21.28 -0.71
N LYS A 219 18.27 22.49 -0.59
CA LYS A 219 17.37 22.83 0.53
C LYS A 219 16.10 21.98 0.46
N GLY A 220 15.81 21.25 1.52
CA GLY A 220 14.60 20.46 1.71
C GLY A 220 14.38 20.16 3.20
N TYR A 221 13.23 19.61 3.54
CA TYR A 221 12.84 19.39 4.94
C TYR A 221 13.32 18.03 5.46
N TYR A 222 14.65 17.87 5.61
CA TYR A 222 15.27 16.60 6.03
C TYR A 222 14.89 16.14 7.45
N VAL A 223 14.31 17.02 8.26
CA VAL A 223 13.84 16.73 9.63
C VAL A 223 12.82 15.58 9.69
N TYR A 224 12.06 15.35 8.61
CA TYR A 224 11.10 14.26 8.52
C TYR A 224 11.74 12.88 8.23
N SER A 225 13.03 12.84 7.88
CA SER A 225 13.84 11.63 7.75
C SER A 225 13.17 10.47 6.98
N TRP A 226 12.67 10.74 5.77
CA TRP A 226 11.86 9.80 4.97
C TRP A 226 12.47 8.40 4.84
N ALA A 227 13.79 8.30 4.64
CA ALA A 227 14.48 7.01 4.53
C ALA A 227 14.42 6.19 5.84
N GLU A 228 14.57 6.84 6.99
CA GLU A 228 14.61 6.20 8.31
C GLU A 228 13.23 5.75 8.81
N ILE A 229 12.16 6.37 8.29
CA ILE A 229 10.77 6.03 8.63
C ILE A 229 10.06 5.20 7.56
N ALA A 230 10.69 4.95 6.41
CA ALA A 230 10.10 4.29 5.24
C ALA A 230 9.45 2.93 5.56
N THR A 231 10.03 2.16 6.48
CA THR A 231 9.54 0.85 6.91
C THR A 231 8.46 0.92 7.98
N SER A 232 8.28 2.07 8.63
CA SER A 232 7.34 2.28 9.74
C SER A 232 6.01 2.92 9.31
N ILE A 233 5.96 3.53 8.13
CA ILE A 233 4.77 4.24 7.63
C ILE A 233 4.10 3.47 6.50
N ASP A 234 2.79 3.61 6.36
CA ASP A 234 2.01 3.06 5.27
C ASP A 234 1.89 4.03 4.09
N ARG A 235 1.97 5.33 4.39
CA ARG A 235 1.75 6.43 3.45
C ARG A 235 2.65 7.63 3.78
N LEU A 236 3.26 8.21 2.74
CA LEU A 236 3.88 9.52 2.76
C LEU A 236 3.09 10.44 1.82
N ARG A 237 2.43 11.46 2.37
CA ARG A 237 1.73 12.51 1.62
C ARG A 237 2.62 13.73 1.56
N ILE A 238 3.08 14.05 0.35
CA ILE A 238 4.03 15.14 0.16
C ILE A 238 3.23 16.39 -0.19
N MET A 239 3.41 17.45 0.59
CA MET A 239 2.87 18.78 0.31
C MET A 239 3.62 19.42 -0.87
N THR A 240 3.37 18.92 -2.08
CA THR A 240 3.93 19.44 -3.34
C THR A 240 3.20 20.69 -3.81
N TYR A 241 2.99 21.61 -2.88
CA TYR A 241 2.39 22.92 -3.05
C TYR A 241 3.03 23.90 -2.07
N ASP A 242 2.61 25.17 -2.10
CA ASP A 242 3.21 26.26 -1.33
C ASP A 242 4.71 26.49 -1.61
N TYR A 243 5.12 26.25 -2.86
CA TYR A 243 6.43 26.69 -3.37
C TYR A 243 6.55 28.23 -3.34
N SER A 244 5.49 28.92 -3.78
CA SER A 244 5.37 30.37 -3.72
C SER A 244 4.31 30.77 -2.69
N VAL A 245 4.74 31.40 -1.60
CA VAL A 245 3.84 31.91 -0.54
C VAL A 245 3.92 33.43 -0.44
N ALA A 246 5.10 33.94 -0.07
CA ALA A 246 5.31 35.38 0.14
C ALA A 246 5.53 36.16 -1.17
N LYS A 247 6.11 35.52 -2.18
CA LYS A 247 6.39 36.13 -3.48
C LYS A 247 5.47 35.52 -4.55
N PRO A 248 5.03 36.30 -5.55
CA PRO A 248 4.24 35.78 -6.66
C PRO A 248 4.99 34.69 -7.42
N GLY A 249 4.29 33.61 -7.76
CA GLY A 249 4.85 32.51 -8.54
C GLY A 249 3.98 31.26 -8.48
N PRO A 250 4.41 30.19 -9.17
CA PRO A 250 3.71 28.91 -9.19
C PRO A 250 3.53 28.31 -7.80
N ILE A 251 2.41 27.65 -7.60
CA ILE A 251 2.02 26.98 -6.36
C ILE A 251 2.91 25.76 -6.09
N GLY A 252 3.26 24.99 -7.13
CA GLY A 252 4.13 23.83 -7.02
C GLY A 252 4.65 23.40 -8.39
N PRO A 253 5.74 23.99 -8.91
CA PRO A 253 6.26 23.70 -10.25
C PRO A 253 6.45 22.19 -10.50
N ILE A 254 6.09 21.71 -11.70
CA ILE A 254 6.12 20.28 -12.01
C ILE A 254 7.51 19.64 -11.88
N ALA A 255 8.58 20.35 -12.28
CA ALA A 255 9.94 19.84 -12.17
C ALA A 255 10.40 19.71 -10.69
N TRP A 256 9.99 20.64 -9.85
CA TRP A 256 10.24 20.59 -8.40
C TRP A 256 9.44 19.46 -7.74
N THR A 257 8.19 19.29 -8.16
CA THR A 257 7.30 18.20 -7.74
C THR A 257 7.87 16.83 -8.12
N GLU A 258 8.25 16.63 -9.38
CA GLU A 258 8.82 15.35 -9.84
C GLU A 258 10.15 15.04 -9.14
N LYS A 259 10.96 16.05 -8.87
CA LYS A 259 12.24 15.87 -8.16
C LYS A 259 12.02 15.33 -6.75
N THR A 260 11.06 15.86 -5.99
CA THR A 260 10.80 15.35 -4.63
C THR A 260 10.20 13.94 -4.66
N LEU A 261 9.36 13.64 -5.66
CA LEU A 261 8.82 12.30 -5.88
C LEU A 261 9.93 11.28 -6.17
N LYS A 262 10.90 11.62 -7.04
CA LYS A 262 12.06 10.77 -7.34
C LYS A 262 12.87 10.41 -6.10
N TYR A 263 13.04 11.37 -5.18
CA TYR A 263 13.69 11.09 -3.90
C TYR A 263 12.84 10.18 -3.01
N ALA A 264 11.53 10.45 -2.88
CA ALA A 264 10.66 9.61 -2.06
C ALA A 264 10.66 8.15 -2.55
N ILE A 265 10.50 7.90 -3.86
CA ILE A 265 10.48 6.54 -4.41
C ILE A 265 11.85 5.85 -4.44
N SER A 266 12.97 6.59 -4.23
CA SER A 266 14.28 5.97 -4.09
C SER A 266 14.52 5.41 -2.68
N VAL A 267 13.76 5.89 -1.68
CA VAL A 267 13.91 5.48 -0.28
C VAL A 267 12.73 4.66 0.27
N MET A 268 11.59 4.62 -0.44
CA MET A 268 10.45 3.77 -0.08
C MET A 268 9.68 3.28 -1.32
N PRO A 269 8.86 2.22 -1.21
CA PRO A 269 8.04 1.76 -2.33
C PRO A 269 7.14 2.87 -2.87
N ALA A 270 7.03 2.98 -4.20
CA ALA A 270 6.27 4.04 -4.85
C ALA A 270 4.80 4.05 -4.43
N SER A 271 4.21 2.87 -4.22
CA SER A 271 2.87 2.67 -3.65
C SER A 271 2.62 3.30 -2.26
N LYS A 272 3.66 3.71 -1.53
CA LYS A 272 3.52 4.50 -0.28
C LYS A 272 3.48 6.00 -0.51
N VAL A 273 3.91 6.50 -1.67
CA VAL A 273 4.11 7.93 -1.94
C VAL A 273 2.86 8.54 -2.57
N PHE A 274 2.41 9.69 -2.05
CA PHE A 274 1.24 10.42 -2.53
C PHE A 274 1.65 11.84 -2.91
N ILE A 275 1.36 12.23 -4.16
CA ILE A 275 1.58 13.59 -4.67
C ILE A 275 0.50 14.54 -4.12
N GLY A 276 0.89 15.70 -3.61
CA GLY A 276 -0.04 16.71 -3.12
C GLY A 276 -0.67 17.54 -4.25
N LEU A 277 -1.99 17.67 -4.23
CA LEU A 277 -2.76 18.48 -5.17
C LEU A 277 -3.47 19.64 -4.43
N PRO A 278 -3.09 20.90 -4.67
CA PRO A 278 -3.74 22.06 -4.07
C PRO A 278 -5.08 22.37 -4.76
N GLY A 279 -6.16 22.31 -4.00
CA GLY A 279 -7.51 22.81 -4.30
C GLY A 279 -7.64 24.32 -4.15
N TYR A 280 -6.53 25.06 -4.18
CA TYR A 280 -6.51 26.53 -4.12
C TYR A 280 -5.50 27.16 -5.08
N GLY A 281 -5.76 28.43 -5.44
CA GLY A 281 -4.82 29.34 -6.08
C GLY A 281 -4.50 30.53 -5.20
N ARG A 282 -3.53 31.35 -5.63
CA ARG A 282 -3.07 32.54 -4.91
C ARG A 282 -3.07 33.78 -5.81
N ASP A 283 -3.39 34.92 -5.23
CA ASP A 283 -3.46 36.23 -5.88
C ASP A 283 -2.66 37.26 -5.06
N TRP A 284 -1.55 37.74 -5.63
CA TRP A 284 -0.63 38.67 -5.00
C TRP A 284 -0.80 40.08 -5.54
N ILE A 285 -0.65 41.06 -4.65
CA ILE A 285 -0.43 42.46 -5.03
C ILE A 285 1.06 42.63 -5.34
N THR A 286 1.39 42.95 -6.58
CA THR A 286 2.77 43.10 -7.06
C THR A 286 3.24 44.54 -7.01
N SER A 287 2.36 45.51 -7.27
CA SER A 287 2.63 46.93 -7.08
C SER A 287 1.35 47.71 -6.77
N VAL A 288 1.51 48.88 -6.16
CA VAL A 288 0.46 49.88 -6.01
C VAL A 288 1.04 51.22 -6.44
N THR A 289 0.41 51.86 -7.44
CA THR A 289 0.83 53.15 -7.98
C THR A 289 -0.25 54.19 -7.70
N GLY A 290 0.14 55.38 -7.23
CA GLY A 290 -0.79 56.43 -6.80
C GLY A 290 -1.13 56.38 -5.31
N THR A 291 -2.13 57.15 -4.89
CA THR A 291 -2.62 57.20 -3.50
C THR A 291 -4.02 56.64 -3.45
N CYS A 292 -4.23 55.56 -2.69
CA CYS A 292 -5.53 54.92 -2.66
C CYS A 292 -6.56 55.75 -1.88
N PRO A 293 -7.81 55.84 -2.36
CA PRO A 293 -8.88 56.52 -1.64
C PRO A 293 -9.26 55.75 -0.37
N VAL A 294 -9.93 56.42 0.58
CA VAL A 294 -10.41 55.78 1.82
C VAL A 294 -11.47 54.69 1.59
N SER A 295 -12.09 54.68 0.41
CA SER A 295 -13.02 53.65 -0.04
C SER A 295 -12.35 52.40 -0.60
N ALA A 296 -11.03 52.43 -0.85
CA ALA A 296 -10.31 51.26 -1.33
C ALA A 296 -10.18 50.20 -0.22
N PRO A 297 -10.13 48.89 -0.58
CA PRO A 297 -9.88 47.84 0.39
C PRO A 297 -8.62 48.11 1.23
N PRO A 298 -8.64 47.83 2.55
CA PRO A 298 -7.46 48.01 3.37
C PRO A 298 -6.33 47.05 2.95
N GLY A 299 -5.09 47.46 3.18
CA GLY A 299 -3.93 46.58 2.98
C GLY A 299 -3.42 46.45 1.54
N LEU A 300 -3.83 47.34 0.63
CA LEU A 300 -3.27 47.42 -0.72
C LEU A 300 -1.80 47.86 -0.68
N LYS A 301 -0.89 46.90 -0.66
CA LYS A 301 0.56 47.11 -0.75
C LYS A 301 1.26 45.92 -1.39
N ALA A 302 2.35 46.19 -2.11
CA ALA A 302 3.23 45.15 -2.60
C ALA A 302 3.79 44.31 -1.43
N GLY A 303 3.84 43.00 -1.60
CA GLY A 303 4.31 42.08 -0.55
C GLY A 303 3.31 41.83 0.58
N ALA A 304 2.05 42.29 0.45
CA ALA A 304 0.97 41.80 1.30
C ALA A 304 0.80 40.28 1.14
N LYS A 305 0.25 39.63 2.17
CA LYS A 305 -0.09 38.20 2.11
C LYS A 305 -1.03 37.97 0.93
N ALA A 306 -0.71 36.98 0.09
CA ALA A 306 -1.55 36.62 -1.05
C ALA A 306 -2.97 36.27 -0.60
N ALA A 307 -3.96 36.72 -1.36
CA ALA A 307 -5.32 36.20 -1.23
C ALA A 307 -5.35 34.76 -1.75
N THR A 308 -6.11 33.89 -1.09
CA THR A 308 -6.32 32.49 -1.50
C THR A 308 -7.74 32.34 -2.03
N PHE A 309 -7.90 31.61 -3.14
CA PHE A 309 -9.21 31.29 -3.71
C PHE A 309 -9.30 29.80 -4.05
N ARG A 310 -10.51 29.26 -4.06
CA ARG A 310 -10.77 27.85 -4.39
C ARG A 310 -10.61 27.61 -5.88
N MET A 311 -10.14 26.43 -6.26
CA MET A 311 -9.92 26.09 -7.67
C MET A 311 -11.21 26.03 -8.48
N ASN A 312 -12.31 25.53 -7.91
CA ASN A 312 -13.64 25.57 -8.55
C ASN A 312 -14.20 26.98 -8.80
N TYR A 313 -13.53 28.03 -8.29
CA TYR A 313 -13.87 29.43 -8.53
C TYR A 313 -12.91 30.12 -9.51
N ALA A 314 -11.85 29.44 -9.98
CA ALA A 314 -10.78 30.05 -10.77
C ALA A 314 -11.30 30.71 -12.07
N ALA A 315 -12.17 30.04 -12.82
CA ALA A 315 -12.75 30.58 -14.05
C ALA A 315 -13.63 31.82 -13.79
N THR A 316 -14.47 31.77 -12.75
CA THR A 316 -15.31 32.92 -12.35
C THR A 316 -14.44 34.10 -11.90
N LYS A 317 -13.37 33.83 -11.14
CA LYS A 317 -12.43 34.84 -10.71
C LYS A 317 -11.74 35.53 -11.89
N ALA A 318 -11.22 34.77 -12.85
CA ALA A 318 -10.55 35.32 -14.03
C ALA A 318 -11.49 36.23 -14.84
N ALA A 319 -12.77 35.84 -14.97
CA ALA A 319 -13.79 36.66 -15.60
C ALA A 319 -14.04 37.98 -14.84
N ILE A 320 -14.16 37.93 -13.51
CA ILE A 320 -14.31 39.13 -12.66
C ILE A 320 -13.09 40.06 -12.77
N ASP A 321 -11.89 39.48 -12.86
CA ASP A 321 -10.65 40.22 -12.99
C ASP A 321 -10.44 40.78 -14.42
N ASN A 322 -11.33 40.45 -15.37
CA ASN A 322 -11.23 40.77 -16.79
C ASN A 322 -9.89 40.33 -17.41
N ALA A 323 -9.44 39.12 -17.06
CA ALA A 323 -8.17 38.57 -17.52
C ALA A 323 -8.35 37.19 -18.13
N THR A 324 -7.53 36.89 -19.15
CA THR A 324 -7.46 35.57 -19.77
C THR A 324 -6.29 34.79 -19.17
N PRO A 325 -6.53 33.68 -18.47
CA PRO A 325 -5.47 32.82 -17.98
C PRO A 325 -4.60 32.25 -19.10
N VAL A 326 -3.30 32.22 -18.87
CA VAL A 326 -2.30 31.58 -19.74
C VAL A 326 -1.71 30.39 -19.00
N PHE A 327 -1.46 29.29 -19.70
CA PHE A 327 -0.78 28.13 -19.15
C PHE A 327 0.74 28.26 -19.34
N ASP A 328 1.48 28.24 -18.23
CA ASP A 328 2.93 28.23 -18.24
C ASP A 328 3.45 26.79 -18.32
N GLU A 329 3.93 26.40 -19.51
CA GLU A 329 4.43 25.06 -19.82
C GLU A 329 5.60 24.62 -18.94
N LYS A 330 6.43 25.57 -18.47
CA LYS A 330 7.62 25.26 -17.67
C LYS A 330 7.26 24.79 -16.27
N THR A 331 6.24 25.41 -15.67
CA THR A 331 5.78 25.12 -14.31
C THR A 331 4.59 24.17 -14.29
N SER A 332 3.91 23.99 -15.44
CA SER A 332 2.65 23.26 -15.58
C SER A 332 1.54 23.87 -14.72
N GLU A 333 1.39 25.20 -14.80
CA GLU A 333 0.42 25.96 -14.00
C GLU A 333 -0.20 27.11 -14.80
N ALA A 334 -1.42 27.50 -14.41
CA ALA A 334 -2.12 28.63 -15.00
C ALA A 334 -1.78 29.91 -14.25
N THR A 335 -1.64 31.01 -15.00
CA THR A 335 -1.36 32.33 -14.45
C THR A 335 -1.99 33.43 -15.29
N TYR A 336 -2.27 34.56 -14.65
CA TYR A 336 -2.55 35.82 -15.34
C TYR A 336 -2.16 36.99 -14.45
N SER A 337 -2.05 38.17 -15.05
CA SER A 337 -1.90 39.43 -14.33
C SER A 337 -3.02 40.38 -14.71
N TYR A 338 -3.42 41.21 -13.76
CA TYR A 338 -4.49 42.19 -13.94
C TYR A 338 -4.23 43.42 -13.07
N SER A 339 -4.95 44.50 -13.32
CA SER A 339 -4.87 45.74 -12.56
C SER A 339 -6.24 46.14 -12.03
N GLN A 340 -6.29 46.58 -10.78
CA GLN A 340 -7.49 47.13 -10.16
C GLN A 340 -7.31 48.63 -9.94
N ASN A 341 -8.21 49.42 -10.51
CA ASN A 341 -8.22 50.88 -10.35
C ASN A 341 -9.21 51.29 -9.28
N PHE A 342 -8.75 52.10 -8.32
CA PHE A 342 -9.57 52.65 -7.25
C PHE A 342 -9.58 54.17 -7.36
N ASN A 343 -10.76 54.76 -7.49
CA ASN A 343 -10.97 56.21 -7.57
C ASN A 343 -11.84 56.65 -6.37
N GLY A 344 -11.53 57.80 -5.78
CA GLY A 344 -12.32 58.33 -4.68
C GLY A 344 -11.66 59.52 -4.01
N LEU A 345 -11.89 59.67 -2.70
CA LEU A 345 -11.36 60.77 -1.91
C LEU A 345 -10.32 60.29 -0.90
N THR A 346 -9.33 61.12 -0.63
CA THR A 346 -8.45 60.98 0.55
C THR A 346 -9.22 61.27 1.84
N ALA A 347 -8.64 60.95 3.00
CA ALA A 347 -9.22 61.30 4.30
C ALA A 347 -9.45 62.81 4.49
N LYS A 348 -8.76 63.66 3.70
CA LYS A 348 -8.91 65.12 3.70
C LYS A 348 -9.88 65.64 2.63
N GLY A 349 -10.60 64.75 1.93
CA GLY A 349 -11.60 65.11 0.91
C GLY A 349 -11.03 65.43 -0.47
N ALA A 350 -9.71 65.36 -0.69
CA ALA A 350 -9.12 65.57 -2.02
C ALA A 350 -9.32 64.36 -2.94
N ALA A 351 -9.63 64.59 -4.21
CA ALA A 351 -9.74 63.53 -5.22
C ALA A 351 -8.41 62.78 -5.37
N THR A 352 -8.47 61.46 -5.45
CA THR A 352 -7.30 60.60 -5.56
C THR A 352 -7.62 59.30 -6.28
N SER A 353 -6.58 58.65 -6.77
CA SER A 353 -6.67 57.35 -7.44
C SER A 353 -5.41 56.53 -7.20
N CYS A 354 -5.60 55.21 -7.15
CA CYS A 354 -4.49 54.27 -7.22
C CYS A 354 -4.81 53.08 -8.12
N THR A 355 -3.76 52.45 -8.63
CA THR A 355 -3.83 51.21 -9.39
C THR A 355 -3.03 50.15 -8.64
N ALA A 356 -3.69 49.04 -8.29
CA ALA A 356 -3.04 47.86 -7.75
C ALA A 356 -2.82 46.84 -8.86
N SER A 357 -1.56 46.55 -9.18
CA SER A 357 -1.19 45.47 -10.10
C SER A 357 -1.11 44.15 -9.34
N ARG A 358 -1.59 43.09 -9.97
CA ARG A 358 -1.79 41.79 -9.34
C ARG A 358 -1.38 40.66 -10.26
N THR A 359 -0.92 39.57 -9.65
CA THR A 359 -0.55 38.34 -10.36
C THR A 359 -1.19 37.16 -9.66
N VAL A 360 -1.78 36.27 -10.44
CA VAL A 360 -2.52 35.10 -9.97
C VAL A 360 -1.82 33.84 -10.47
N TRP A 361 -1.69 32.83 -9.60
CA TRP A 361 -1.20 31.49 -9.96
C TRP A 361 -2.10 30.41 -9.38
N TYR A 362 -2.34 29.37 -10.17
CA TYR A 362 -3.20 28.25 -9.79
C TYR A 362 -2.97 27.01 -10.66
N GLN A 363 -3.50 25.86 -10.22
CA GLN A 363 -3.41 24.59 -10.96
C GLN A 363 -4.75 24.21 -11.59
N ASN A 364 -4.89 24.41 -12.90
CA ASN A 364 -6.12 24.02 -13.63
C ASN A 364 -6.20 22.50 -13.85
N ASP A 365 -7.23 22.07 -14.57
CA ASP A 365 -7.44 20.68 -15.00
C ASP A 365 -6.23 20.07 -15.71
N ARG A 366 -5.57 20.84 -16.60
CA ARG A 366 -4.32 20.41 -17.24
C ARG A 366 -3.18 20.23 -16.24
N SER A 367 -3.01 21.14 -15.28
CA SER A 367 -2.03 21.00 -14.20
C SER A 367 -2.26 19.74 -13.36
N TYR A 368 -3.52 19.41 -13.09
CA TYR A 368 -3.90 18.18 -12.38
C TYR A 368 -3.60 16.95 -13.23
N LEU A 369 -3.98 16.96 -14.51
CA LEU A 369 -3.67 15.87 -15.45
C LEU A 369 -2.18 15.55 -15.50
N GLU A 370 -1.33 16.57 -15.66
CA GLU A 370 0.12 16.37 -15.75
C GLU A 370 0.73 15.80 -14.44
N ARG A 371 0.16 16.17 -13.28
CA ARG A 371 0.54 15.61 -11.97
C ARG A 371 0.04 14.18 -11.78
N MET A 372 -1.16 13.87 -12.24
CA MET A 372 -1.69 12.51 -12.24
C MET A 372 -0.91 11.60 -13.21
N ASN A 373 -0.40 12.13 -14.32
CA ASN A 373 0.51 11.39 -15.19
C ASN A 373 1.81 10.99 -14.46
N LEU A 374 2.25 11.74 -13.43
CA LEU A 374 3.34 11.29 -12.55
C LEU A 374 2.92 10.12 -11.65
N VAL A 375 1.68 10.10 -11.16
CA VAL A 375 1.11 8.95 -10.43
C VAL A 375 1.18 7.69 -11.29
N ALA A 376 0.73 7.79 -12.54
CA ALA A 376 0.80 6.68 -13.50
C ALA A 376 2.25 6.29 -13.83
N LYS A 377 3.09 7.27 -14.18
CA LYS A 377 4.49 7.07 -14.59
C LYS A 377 5.32 6.36 -13.52
N TYR A 378 5.19 6.79 -12.27
CA TYR A 378 5.98 6.25 -11.15
C TYR A 378 5.26 5.17 -10.35
N ARG A 379 4.02 4.85 -10.70
CA ARG A 379 3.14 3.95 -9.92
C ARG A 379 3.05 4.38 -8.45
N LEU A 380 2.80 5.67 -8.25
CA LEU A 380 2.63 6.22 -6.91
C LEU A 380 1.40 5.61 -6.23
N GLY A 381 1.38 5.67 -4.90
CA GLY A 381 0.24 5.22 -4.10
C GLY A 381 -1.06 5.99 -4.39
N GLY A 382 -0.93 7.22 -4.89
CA GLY A 382 -2.01 8.06 -5.35
C GLY A 382 -1.66 9.55 -5.30
N ALA A 383 -2.71 10.37 -5.24
CA ALA A 383 -2.67 11.81 -5.01
C ALA A 383 -3.43 12.16 -3.72
N ALA A 384 -3.01 13.22 -3.05
CA ALA A 384 -3.63 13.73 -1.82
C ALA A 384 -4.09 15.18 -2.01
N LEU A 385 -5.40 15.43 -1.97
CA LEU A 385 -6.02 16.72 -2.30
C LEU A 385 -6.19 17.60 -1.06
N TRP A 386 -5.53 18.76 -1.08
CA TRP A 386 -5.72 19.84 -0.10
C TRP A 386 -6.51 21.01 -0.71
N THR A 387 -7.82 21.12 -0.51
CA THR A 387 -8.70 20.20 0.23
C THR A 387 -9.78 19.65 -0.68
N LEU A 388 -10.30 18.49 -0.31
CA LEU A 388 -11.20 17.70 -1.13
C LEU A 388 -12.45 18.51 -1.52
N GLY A 389 -12.85 18.45 -2.79
CA GLY A 389 -14.03 19.15 -3.31
C GLY A 389 -13.81 20.64 -3.61
N MET A 390 -12.60 21.15 -3.44
CA MET A 390 -12.25 22.53 -3.85
C MET A 390 -11.67 22.59 -5.26
N GLU A 391 -11.27 21.46 -5.85
CA GLU A 391 -10.78 21.39 -7.22
C GLU A 391 -11.90 21.67 -8.25
N ASP A 392 -11.50 22.02 -9.47
CA ASP A 392 -12.45 22.19 -10.56
C ASP A 392 -13.04 20.83 -11.00
N PRO A 393 -14.34 20.72 -11.33
CA PRO A 393 -14.93 19.46 -11.78
C PRO A 393 -14.20 18.80 -12.95
N THR A 394 -13.63 19.59 -13.87
CA THR A 394 -12.83 19.08 -14.99
C THR A 394 -11.49 18.48 -14.52
N ALA A 395 -10.93 18.97 -13.41
CA ALA A 395 -9.77 18.36 -12.76
C ALA A 395 -10.14 17.00 -12.14
N THR A 396 -11.32 16.86 -11.53
CA THR A 396 -11.84 15.57 -11.05
C THR A 396 -11.95 14.56 -12.19
N LEU A 397 -12.47 14.98 -13.36
CA LEU A 397 -12.55 14.15 -14.55
C LEU A 397 -11.15 13.76 -15.07
N ALA A 398 -10.19 14.68 -15.07
CA ALA A 398 -8.81 14.38 -15.47
C ALA A 398 -8.17 13.31 -14.57
N MET A 399 -8.35 13.40 -13.25
CA MET A 399 -7.89 12.37 -12.31
C MET A 399 -8.53 11.02 -12.58
N ARG A 400 -9.85 10.99 -12.83
CA ARG A 400 -10.61 9.79 -13.17
C ARG A 400 -10.10 9.13 -14.45
N ASN A 401 -9.82 9.90 -15.49
CA ASN A 401 -9.30 9.38 -16.76
C ASN A 401 -7.93 8.71 -16.59
N VAL A 402 -7.05 9.29 -15.78
CA VAL A 402 -5.76 8.64 -15.45
C VAL A 402 -5.97 7.38 -14.62
N ALA A 403 -6.89 7.40 -13.66
CA ALA A 403 -7.19 6.23 -12.84
C ALA A 403 -7.73 5.05 -13.65
N MET A 404 -8.56 5.31 -14.67
CA MET A 404 -9.04 4.29 -15.60
C MET A 404 -7.92 3.76 -16.50
N SER A 405 -6.98 4.61 -16.93
CA SER A 405 -5.90 4.18 -17.85
C SER A 405 -4.86 3.27 -17.20
N ILE A 406 -4.79 3.25 -15.87
CA ILE A 406 -3.88 2.38 -15.10
C ILE A 406 -4.59 1.21 -14.41
N ALA A 407 -5.89 1.03 -14.63
CA ALA A 407 -6.68 -0.08 -14.08
C ALA A 407 -6.76 -1.27 -15.06
N PRO A 408 -6.83 -2.52 -14.57
CA PRO A 408 -6.49 -2.97 -13.22
C PRO A 408 -4.96 -3.12 -13.03
N ASP A 409 -4.47 -3.15 -11.78
CA ASP A 409 -3.02 -3.30 -11.56
C ASP A 409 -2.51 -4.67 -11.96
N SER A 410 -1.26 -4.74 -12.39
CA SER A 410 -0.62 -6.02 -12.65
C SER A 410 0.00 -6.58 -11.38
N LEU A 411 -0.42 -7.77 -10.98
CA LEU A 411 0.21 -8.52 -9.91
C LEU A 411 1.29 -9.46 -10.48
N VAL A 412 2.50 -9.38 -9.95
CA VAL A 412 3.59 -10.31 -10.25
C VAL A 412 3.51 -11.46 -9.25
N ASN A 413 3.24 -12.66 -9.75
CA ASN A 413 3.14 -13.88 -8.97
C ASN A 413 4.30 -14.81 -9.32
N SER A 414 5.10 -15.17 -8.32
CA SER A 414 6.25 -16.05 -8.47
C SER A 414 6.14 -17.26 -7.55
N LEU A 415 6.61 -18.40 -8.03
CA LEU A 415 6.64 -19.66 -7.29
C LEU A 415 8.07 -20.21 -7.29
N ILE A 416 8.58 -20.49 -6.10
CA ILE A 416 9.82 -21.23 -5.89
C ILE A 416 9.54 -22.47 -5.03
N VAL A 417 10.46 -23.43 -5.12
CA VAL A 417 10.38 -24.71 -4.40
C VAL A 417 11.61 -24.81 -3.53
N GLU A 418 11.40 -25.00 -2.23
CA GLU A 418 12.44 -25.07 -1.21
C GLU A 418 12.53 -26.50 -0.64
N ASP A 419 13.57 -26.77 0.15
CA ASP A 419 13.85 -28.05 0.82
C ASP A 419 14.18 -29.26 -0.07
N ILE A 420 14.20 -29.08 -1.40
CA ILE A 420 14.54 -30.14 -2.36
C ILE A 420 15.50 -29.69 -3.45
N THR A 421 16.31 -30.62 -3.94
CA THR A 421 17.27 -30.40 -5.02
C THR A 421 16.71 -30.89 -6.35
N ASN A 422 16.99 -30.17 -7.44
CA ASN A 422 16.58 -30.53 -8.80
C ASN A 422 15.07 -30.76 -8.98
N LYS A 423 14.23 -30.12 -8.15
CA LYS A 423 12.77 -30.30 -8.13
C LYS A 423 12.34 -31.77 -7.98
N SER A 424 13.09 -32.53 -7.18
CA SER A 424 12.82 -33.95 -6.92
C SER A 424 12.71 -34.25 -5.44
N VAL A 425 11.74 -35.08 -5.04
CA VAL A 425 11.49 -35.46 -3.65
C VAL A 425 11.32 -36.97 -3.53
N PHE A 426 11.91 -37.59 -2.52
CA PHE A 426 11.64 -39.00 -2.24
C PHE A 426 10.19 -39.20 -1.79
N TYR A 427 9.61 -40.36 -2.12
CA TYR A 427 8.25 -40.70 -1.71
C TYR A 427 8.05 -40.50 -0.20
N GLY A 428 7.01 -39.75 0.14
CA GLY A 428 6.68 -39.39 1.50
C GLY A 428 7.51 -38.24 2.10
N GLY A 429 8.48 -37.70 1.35
CA GLY A 429 9.20 -36.48 1.70
C GLY A 429 8.29 -35.25 1.62
N ILE A 430 8.66 -34.24 2.40
CA ILE A 430 8.00 -32.95 2.45
C ILE A 430 8.92 -31.93 1.80
N PHE A 431 8.34 -31.02 1.04
CA PHE A 431 9.02 -29.86 0.47
C PHE A 431 8.13 -28.63 0.63
N THR A 432 8.70 -27.45 0.47
CA THR A 432 7.95 -26.20 0.65
C THR A 432 7.72 -25.53 -0.70
N LEU A 433 6.47 -25.17 -0.97
CA LEU A 433 6.13 -24.22 -2.04
C LEU A 433 6.12 -22.82 -1.43
N ARG A 434 6.99 -21.94 -1.93
CA ARG A 434 7.02 -20.56 -1.51
C ARG A 434 6.62 -19.65 -2.66
N GLY A 435 5.54 -18.91 -2.45
CA GLY A 435 5.05 -17.90 -3.36
C GLY A 435 5.49 -16.50 -2.95
N SER A 436 5.78 -15.63 -3.91
CA SER A 436 5.93 -14.20 -3.67
C SER A 436 5.08 -13.40 -4.64
N LEU A 437 4.20 -12.57 -4.06
CA LEU A 437 3.23 -11.72 -4.74
C LEU A 437 3.62 -10.27 -4.54
N THR A 438 3.97 -9.61 -5.64
CA THR A 438 4.40 -8.22 -5.63
C THR A 438 3.67 -7.42 -6.70
N LEU A 439 3.47 -6.13 -6.47
CA LEU A 439 3.11 -5.23 -7.56
C LEU A 439 4.36 -4.97 -8.43
N LYS A 440 4.17 -4.38 -9.61
CA LYS A 440 5.31 -4.08 -10.50
C LYS A 440 6.32 -3.09 -9.89
N ASP A 441 5.96 -2.34 -8.85
CA ASP A 441 6.89 -1.48 -8.07
C ASP A 441 7.65 -2.26 -6.97
N LYS A 442 7.51 -3.59 -6.92
CA LYS A 442 8.08 -4.53 -5.93
C LYS A 442 7.46 -4.43 -4.53
N SER A 443 6.42 -3.64 -4.33
CA SER A 443 5.70 -3.66 -3.07
C SER A 443 4.99 -4.99 -2.85
N ALA A 444 4.93 -5.42 -1.59
CA ALA A 444 4.24 -6.63 -1.17
C ALA A 444 2.73 -6.50 -1.39
N ALA A 445 2.13 -7.49 -2.05
CA ALA A 445 0.68 -7.61 -2.14
C ALA A 445 0.18 -8.39 -0.92
N VAL A 446 -0.30 -7.68 0.11
CA VAL A 446 -0.64 -8.22 1.43
C VAL A 446 -2.11 -8.67 1.49
N GLY A 447 -2.37 -9.81 2.14
CA GLY A 447 -3.72 -10.30 2.40
C GLY A 447 -4.49 -10.77 1.16
N ILE A 448 -3.77 -11.04 0.06
CA ILE A 448 -4.38 -11.49 -1.19
C ILE A 448 -4.64 -12.99 -1.11
N PRO A 449 -5.86 -13.48 -1.42
CA PRO A 449 -6.13 -14.91 -1.56
C PRO A 449 -5.32 -15.52 -2.70
N VAL A 450 -4.58 -16.58 -2.39
CA VAL A 450 -3.71 -17.33 -3.31
C VAL A 450 -4.17 -18.78 -3.34
N ALA A 451 -4.73 -19.18 -4.47
CA ALA A 451 -5.05 -20.56 -4.76
C ALA A 451 -3.78 -21.32 -5.15
N ILE A 452 -3.54 -22.44 -4.48
CA ILE A 452 -2.55 -23.43 -4.88
C ILE A 452 -3.27 -24.44 -5.75
N GLU A 453 -2.84 -24.52 -7.01
CA GLU A 453 -3.39 -25.45 -7.98
C GLU A 453 -2.35 -26.51 -8.31
N LEU A 454 -2.80 -27.74 -8.48
CA LEU A 454 -1.97 -28.85 -8.94
C LEU A 454 -2.53 -29.51 -10.19
N LYS A 455 -1.65 -30.18 -10.92
CA LYS A 455 -1.96 -31.00 -12.09
C LYS A 455 -1.03 -32.20 -12.08
N ARG A 456 -1.59 -33.41 -11.98
CA ARG A 456 -0.80 -34.66 -12.03
C ARG A 456 -0.41 -34.99 -13.47
N GLU A 457 0.56 -35.89 -13.65
CA GLU A 457 1.15 -36.20 -14.97
C GLU A 457 0.14 -36.66 -16.04
N ASN A 458 -0.97 -37.28 -15.64
CA ASN A 458 -2.04 -37.75 -16.54
C ASN A 458 -3.27 -36.83 -16.57
N GLU A 459 -3.20 -35.65 -15.94
CA GLU A 459 -4.30 -34.69 -15.87
C GLU A 459 -4.04 -33.51 -16.82
N SER A 460 -5.10 -33.05 -17.50
CA SER A 460 -5.07 -31.85 -18.34
C SER A 460 -5.63 -30.61 -17.65
N VAL A 461 -6.30 -30.79 -16.51
CA VAL A 461 -7.02 -29.72 -15.78
C VAL A 461 -6.31 -29.43 -14.46
N TRP A 462 -6.17 -28.14 -14.15
CA TRP A 462 -5.65 -27.67 -12.86
C TRP A 462 -6.73 -27.78 -11.78
N THR A 463 -6.38 -28.35 -10.64
CA THR A 463 -7.30 -28.51 -9.50
C THR A 463 -6.82 -27.63 -8.34
N LYS A 464 -7.68 -26.75 -7.83
CA LYS A 464 -7.44 -26.00 -6.59
C LYS A 464 -7.44 -26.97 -5.41
N VAL A 465 -6.35 -27.00 -4.65
CA VAL A 465 -6.20 -27.89 -3.48
C VAL A 465 -6.17 -27.15 -2.15
N LEU A 466 -5.75 -25.89 -2.17
CA LEU A 466 -5.68 -25.05 -0.98
C LEU A 466 -5.80 -23.58 -1.40
N GLU A 467 -6.28 -22.74 -0.51
CA GLU A 467 -6.27 -21.29 -0.66
C GLU A 467 -5.75 -20.67 0.64
N VAL A 468 -4.80 -19.76 0.53
CA VAL A 468 -4.20 -19.06 1.67
C VAL A 468 -4.04 -17.59 1.34
N ASN A 469 -4.05 -16.72 2.35
CA ASN A 469 -3.79 -15.30 2.15
C ASN A 469 -2.29 -15.01 2.23
N SER A 470 -1.80 -14.11 1.37
CA SER A 470 -0.42 -13.62 1.44
C SER A 470 -0.15 -12.86 2.75
N GLY A 471 1.04 -13.05 3.30
CA GLY A 471 1.51 -12.38 4.50
C GLY A 471 1.78 -10.88 4.29
N ILE A 472 2.23 -10.22 5.35
CA ILE A 472 2.61 -8.79 5.35
C ILE A 472 3.78 -8.47 4.41
N ASP A 473 4.58 -9.48 4.06
CA ASP A 473 5.68 -9.40 3.10
C ASP A 473 5.28 -9.85 1.70
N GLY A 474 3.98 -10.13 1.48
CA GLY A 474 3.44 -10.59 0.20
C GLY A 474 3.81 -12.04 -0.12
N THR A 475 4.30 -12.82 0.85
CA THR A 475 4.67 -14.21 0.63
C THR A 475 3.62 -15.20 1.13
N VAL A 476 3.62 -16.38 0.53
CA VAL A 476 2.91 -17.56 1.04
C VAL A 476 3.91 -18.71 1.12
N SER A 477 3.84 -19.52 2.17
CA SER A 477 4.73 -20.67 2.36
C SER A 477 3.90 -21.87 2.81
N ILE A 478 3.91 -22.93 1.99
CA ILE A 478 3.08 -24.11 2.22
C ILE A 478 3.94 -25.37 2.18
N PRO A 479 4.00 -26.17 3.26
CA PRO A 479 4.60 -27.50 3.22
C PRO A 479 3.69 -28.46 2.46
N ILE A 480 4.26 -29.17 1.49
CA ILE A 480 3.55 -30.09 0.59
C ILE A 480 4.16 -31.49 0.67
N LYS A 481 3.28 -32.48 0.62
CA LYS A 481 3.61 -33.89 0.45
C LYS A 481 2.83 -34.43 -0.73
N ILE A 482 3.51 -35.11 -1.65
CA ILE A 482 2.90 -35.71 -2.85
C ILE A 482 3.19 -37.20 -2.94
N ALA A 483 2.29 -37.93 -3.59
CA ALA A 483 2.41 -39.37 -3.81
C ALA A 483 2.91 -39.73 -5.23
N GLY A 484 2.94 -38.76 -6.15
CA GLY A 484 3.40 -38.94 -7.52
C GLY A 484 3.82 -37.62 -8.16
N THR A 485 4.50 -37.70 -9.31
CA THR A 485 4.97 -36.54 -10.06
C THR A 485 3.82 -35.58 -10.34
N THR A 486 3.97 -34.33 -9.90
CA THR A 486 2.89 -33.34 -9.86
C THR A 486 3.45 -31.96 -10.22
N SER A 487 2.71 -31.22 -11.04
CA SER A 487 2.98 -29.82 -11.33
C SER A 487 2.15 -28.92 -10.44
N PHE A 488 2.76 -27.82 -9.98
CA PHE A 488 2.13 -26.81 -9.15
C PHE A 488 2.16 -25.45 -9.82
N ARG A 489 1.16 -24.62 -9.54
CA ARG A 489 1.17 -23.19 -9.79
C ARG A 489 0.37 -22.46 -8.71
N LEU A 490 0.65 -21.18 -8.57
CA LEU A 490 -0.13 -20.26 -7.75
C LEU A 490 -1.03 -19.43 -8.64
N ARG A 491 -2.26 -19.20 -8.21
CA ARG A 491 -3.23 -18.35 -8.91
C ARG A 491 -3.87 -17.38 -7.93
N THR A 492 -4.01 -16.13 -8.34
CA THR A 492 -4.84 -15.14 -7.64
C THR A 492 -5.94 -14.67 -8.56
N GLU A 493 -7.17 -14.65 -8.09
CA GLU A 493 -8.27 -14.13 -8.88
C GLU A 493 -8.12 -12.63 -9.15
N GLY A 494 -8.56 -12.25 -10.34
CA GLY A 494 -8.67 -10.86 -10.73
C GLY A 494 -9.79 -10.17 -9.97
N THR A 495 -9.58 -8.89 -9.70
CA THR A 495 -10.56 -7.95 -9.18
C THR A 495 -10.53 -6.72 -10.08
N TRP A 496 -11.48 -5.82 -9.90
CA TRP A 496 -11.47 -4.54 -10.62
C TRP A 496 -10.23 -3.68 -10.28
N GLU A 497 -9.62 -3.84 -9.09
CA GLU A 497 -8.39 -3.12 -8.71
C GLU A 497 -7.09 -3.77 -9.20
N ARG A 498 -7.13 -5.08 -9.47
CA ARG A 498 -5.94 -5.93 -9.64
C ARG A 498 -6.24 -7.07 -10.59
N ALA A 499 -5.45 -7.16 -11.66
CA ALA A 499 -5.53 -8.23 -12.64
C ALA A 499 -5.32 -9.61 -12.00
N GLU A 500 -5.94 -10.61 -12.60
CA GLU A 500 -5.62 -12.01 -12.34
C GLU A 500 -4.12 -12.26 -12.56
N SER A 501 -3.54 -13.14 -11.75
CA SER A 501 -2.12 -13.48 -11.88
C SER A 501 -1.87 -14.96 -11.59
N VAL A 502 -1.05 -15.56 -12.44
CA VAL A 502 -0.69 -16.98 -12.39
C VAL A 502 0.82 -17.10 -12.42
N SER A 503 1.39 -17.88 -11.49
CA SER A 503 2.83 -18.12 -11.45
C SER A 503 3.29 -19.03 -12.60
N SER A 504 4.61 -19.11 -12.79
CA SER A 504 5.20 -20.20 -13.56
C SER A 504 4.90 -21.57 -12.93
N GLU A 505 4.91 -22.61 -13.78
CA GLU A 505 4.70 -23.99 -13.37
C GLU A 505 5.96 -24.57 -12.69
N ALA A 506 5.77 -25.21 -11.54
CA ALA A 506 6.78 -26.00 -10.85
C ALA A 506 6.43 -27.49 -10.90
N LYS A 507 7.03 -28.23 -11.84
CA LYS A 507 6.94 -29.70 -11.89
C LYS A 507 7.86 -30.32 -10.84
N ILE A 508 7.30 -31.12 -9.94
CA ILE A 508 8.03 -31.87 -8.90
C ILE A 508 7.99 -33.35 -9.24
N VAL A 509 9.17 -33.95 -9.35
CA VAL A 509 9.33 -35.39 -9.61
C VAL A 509 9.38 -36.15 -8.29
N VAL A 510 8.60 -37.22 -8.18
CA VAL A 510 8.66 -38.11 -7.03
C VAL A 510 9.59 -39.27 -7.32
N LEU A 511 10.65 -39.39 -6.53
CA LEU A 511 11.60 -40.49 -6.58
C LEU A 511 11.17 -41.59 -5.62
N SER A 512 11.33 -42.84 -6.02
CA SER A 512 11.06 -43.95 -5.11
C SER A 512 12.10 -44.02 -3.99
N ARG A 513 11.70 -44.58 -2.85
CA ARG A 513 12.53 -44.75 -1.65
C ARG A 513 12.54 -46.22 -1.24
N LEU A 514 13.72 -46.71 -0.85
CA LEU A 514 13.86 -48.01 -0.22
C LEU A 514 13.98 -47.87 1.30
N VAL A 515 13.22 -48.67 2.03
CA VAL A 515 13.39 -48.89 3.47
C VAL A 515 13.92 -50.31 3.64
N VAL A 516 15.12 -50.45 4.21
CA VAL A 516 15.82 -51.73 4.30
C VAL A 516 16.11 -52.06 5.75
N GLU A 517 15.72 -53.27 6.16
CA GLU A 517 16.06 -53.91 7.41
C GLU A 517 17.12 -54.98 7.16
N ARG A 518 18.17 -54.99 8.00
CA ARG A 518 19.38 -55.78 7.77
C ARG A 518 20.00 -56.25 9.08
N PRO A 519 20.66 -57.42 9.09
CA PRO A 519 21.50 -57.83 10.21
C PRO A 519 22.78 -57.01 10.26
N THR A 520 23.38 -56.93 11.44
CA THR A 520 24.71 -56.33 11.66
C THR A 520 25.83 -57.37 11.61
N THR A 521 25.50 -58.64 11.89
CA THR A 521 26.45 -59.76 11.81
C THR A 521 25.76 -61.03 11.31
N VAL A 522 26.51 -61.87 10.59
CA VAL A 522 26.09 -63.20 10.15
C VAL A 522 27.26 -64.17 10.34
N ARG A 523 27.00 -65.45 10.68
CA ARG A 523 28.05 -66.46 10.70
C ARG A 523 28.38 -66.88 9.27
N ARG A 524 29.64 -67.20 8.98
CA ARG A 524 30.00 -67.76 7.66
C ARG A 524 29.14 -68.98 7.33
N PHE A 525 28.79 -69.13 6.05
CA PHE A 525 27.91 -70.19 5.54
C PHE A 525 26.47 -70.17 6.07
N GLN A 526 26.08 -69.17 6.88
CA GLN A 526 24.69 -68.93 7.23
C GLN A 526 24.07 -67.90 6.29
N GLU A 527 22.76 -67.97 6.16
CA GLU A 527 22.01 -67.09 5.29
C GLU A 527 21.97 -65.66 5.87
N LEU A 528 22.39 -64.71 5.04
CA LEU A 528 22.24 -63.29 5.27
C LEU A 528 20.91 -62.85 4.69
N ILE A 529 19.94 -62.55 5.56
CA ILE A 529 18.61 -62.09 5.14
C ILE A 529 18.54 -60.56 5.23
N VAL A 530 18.14 -59.91 4.14
CA VAL A 530 17.87 -58.47 4.07
C VAL A 530 16.42 -58.29 3.65
N LYS A 531 15.61 -57.68 4.52
CA LYS A 531 14.20 -57.38 4.24
C LYS A 531 14.04 -55.91 3.89
N GLY A 532 12.99 -55.56 3.18
CA GLY A 532 12.72 -54.15 2.92
C GLY A 532 11.41 -53.92 2.19
N SER A 533 11.16 -52.65 1.89
CA SER A 533 10.03 -52.21 1.08
C SER A 533 10.43 -51.09 0.13
N LEU A 534 9.83 -51.11 -1.06
CA LEU A 534 9.85 -50.04 -2.04
C LEU A 534 8.64 -49.13 -1.82
N LEU A 535 8.88 -47.82 -1.78
CA LEU A 535 7.85 -46.78 -1.67
C LEU A 535 7.96 -45.83 -2.89
N PRO A 536 6.87 -45.53 -3.63
CA PRO A 536 5.52 -46.06 -3.46
C PRO A 536 5.45 -47.58 -3.60
N GLN A 537 4.40 -48.18 -3.03
CA GLN A 537 4.20 -49.64 -3.03
C GLN A 537 3.93 -50.11 -4.47
N LEU A 538 4.97 -50.59 -5.13
CA LEU A 538 4.90 -51.12 -6.49
C LEU A 538 5.24 -52.60 -6.44
N SER A 539 4.32 -53.45 -6.88
CA SER A 539 4.54 -54.90 -6.97
C SER A 539 5.29 -55.29 -8.24
N GLY A 540 5.96 -56.43 -8.23
CA GLY A 540 6.61 -57.02 -9.40
C GLY A 540 7.89 -56.31 -9.85
N GLN A 541 8.42 -55.39 -9.05
CA GLN A 541 9.71 -54.74 -9.29
C GLN A 541 10.85 -55.64 -8.81
N SER A 542 11.93 -55.74 -9.60
CA SER A 542 13.07 -56.63 -9.32
C SER A 542 14.01 -56.01 -8.29
N ALA A 543 14.15 -56.66 -7.13
CA ALA A 543 15.06 -56.32 -6.05
C ALA A 543 16.29 -57.25 -6.08
N VAL A 544 17.48 -56.69 -5.91
CA VAL A 544 18.74 -57.44 -5.83
C VAL A 544 19.62 -56.90 -4.70
N LEU A 545 20.33 -57.81 -4.02
CA LEU A 545 21.37 -57.46 -3.08
C LEU A 545 22.70 -57.31 -3.83
N GLN A 546 23.43 -56.24 -3.57
CA GLN A 546 24.72 -55.96 -4.19
C GLN A 546 25.82 -55.86 -3.15
N LYS A 547 27.00 -56.39 -3.48
CA LYS A 547 28.23 -56.31 -2.70
C LYS A 547 29.30 -55.52 -3.43
N LEU A 548 30.04 -54.70 -2.70
CA LEU A 548 31.19 -54.00 -3.24
C LEU A 548 32.43 -54.91 -3.20
N THR A 549 32.92 -55.31 -4.37
CA THR A 549 34.12 -56.15 -4.53
C THR A 549 35.08 -55.46 -5.48
N ALA A 550 36.33 -55.23 -5.05
CA ALA A 550 37.37 -54.55 -5.84
C ALA A 550 36.89 -53.22 -6.47
N GLY A 551 36.11 -52.43 -5.72
CA GLY A 551 35.58 -51.14 -6.16
C GLY A 551 34.35 -51.21 -7.08
N LYS A 552 33.86 -52.41 -7.44
CA LYS A 552 32.68 -52.58 -8.29
C LYS A 552 31.53 -53.24 -7.52
N TRP A 553 30.31 -52.79 -7.77
CA TRP A 553 29.10 -53.41 -7.23
C TRP A 553 28.73 -54.65 -8.04
N GLN A 554 28.56 -55.77 -7.36
CA GLN A 554 28.20 -57.06 -7.94
C GLN A 554 26.93 -57.58 -7.28
N ASN A 555 25.97 -58.08 -8.07
CA ASN A 555 24.79 -58.74 -7.52
C ASN A 555 25.21 -60.02 -6.80
N ILE A 556 24.64 -60.26 -5.62
CA ILE A 556 24.83 -61.46 -4.81
C ILE A 556 23.48 -62.04 -4.44
N GLY A 557 23.38 -63.37 -4.38
CA GLY A 557 22.11 -64.06 -4.17
C GLY A 557 21.19 -64.02 -5.39
N THR A 558 19.93 -64.39 -5.18
CA THR A 558 18.88 -64.39 -6.21
C THR A 558 18.05 -63.11 -6.14
N SER A 559 17.68 -62.55 -7.28
CA SER A 559 16.74 -61.42 -7.33
C SER A 559 15.35 -61.84 -6.88
N THR A 560 14.66 -61.01 -6.10
CA THR A 560 13.27 -61.23 -5.73
C THR A 560 12.37 -60.14 -6.30
N LEU A 561 11.11 -60.49 -6.57
CA LEU A 561 10.11 -59.51 -6.98
C LEU A 561 9.44 -58.94 -5.74
N THR A 562 9.19 -57.63 -5.75
CA THR A 562 8.41 -56.95 -4.71
C THR A 562 6.97 -57.47 -4.66
N GLY A 563 6.45 -57.67 -3.46
CA GLY A 563 5.06 -58.07 -3.20
C GLY A 563 4.03 -56.95 -3.38
N SER A 564 2.78 -57.21 -3.03
CA SER A 564 1.66 -56.26 -3.22
C SER A 564 1.82 -54.95 -2.44
N ASN A 565 2.55 -54.96 -1.33
CA ASN A 565 2.83 -53.77 -0.52
C ASN A 565 4.26 -53.25 -0.77
N GLY A 566 4.90 -53.63 -1.89
CA GLY A 566 6.26 -53.24 -2.24
C GLY A 566 7.36 -53.94 -1.42
N GLU A 567 7.00 -54.89 -0.57
CA GLU A 567 7.91 -55.65 0.30
C GLU A 567 8.80 -56.61 -0.49
N PHE A 568 10.02 -56.81 -0.02
CA PHE A 568 10.95 -57.80 -0.57
C PHE A 568 11.79 -58.42 0.54
N GLU A 569 12.24 -59.64 0.30
CA GLU A 569 13.23 -60.34 1.10
C GLU A 569 14.33 -60.84 0.17
N LEU A 570 15.57 -60.59 0.53
CA LEU A 570 16.76 -60.95 -0.24
C LEU A 570 17.66 -61.80 0.64
N SER A 571 18.21 -62.87 0.08
CA SER A 571 19.14 -63.71 0.81
C SER A 571 20.44 -63.96 0.03
N ALA A 572 21.54 -64.07 0.77
CA ALA A 572 22.85 -64.41 0.25
C ALA A 572 23.67 -65.21 1.28
N ILE A 573 24.67 -65.95 0.83
CA ILE A 573 25.57 -66.70 1.72
C ILE A 573 27.00 -66.17 1.54
N GLU A 574 27.64 -65.81 2.66
CA GLU A 574 29.02 -65.34 2.70
C GLU A 574 29.94 -66.41 3.30
N SER A 575 30.96 -66.82 2.54
CA SER A 575 31.92 -67.85 2.95
C SER A 575 33.20 -67.30 3.57
N LYS A 576 33.54 -66.04 3.27
CA LYS A 576 34.76 -65.38 3.76
C LYS A 576 34.46 -64.52 4.99
N LYS A 577 35.26 -64.69 6.04
CA LYS A 577 35.20 -63.81 7.22
C LYS A 577 35.62 -62.39 6.85
N GLY A 578 35.04 -61.40 7.51
CA GLY A 578 35.38 -59.99 7.33
C GLY A 578 34.13 -59.10 7.33
N VAL A 579 34.33 -57.82 6.99
CA VAL A 579 33.23 -56.86 6.86
C VAL A 579 32.86 -56.73 5.38
N VAL A 580 31.63 -57.08 5.03
CA VAL A 580 31.11 -56.90 3.67
C VAL A 580 30.32 -55.61 3.58
N LYS A 581 30.56 -54.84 2.51
CA LYS A 581 29.83 -53.61 2.21
C LYS A 581 28.77 -53.90 1.15
N LEU A 582 27.51 -53.63 1.50
CA LEU A 582 26.33 -54.05 0.76
C LEU A 582 25.41 -52.86 0.45
N ARG A 583 24.53 -53.04 -0.54
CA ARG A 583 23.37 -52.17 -0.81
C ARG A 583 22.26 -52.99 -1.49
N VAL A 584 21.03 -52.51 -1.44
CA VAL A 584 19.92 -53.05 -2.23
C VAL A 584 19.73 -52.17 -3.46
N GLN A 585 19.47 -52.79 -4.60
CA GLN A 585 18.99 -52.12 -5.81
C GLN A 585 17.61 -52.68 -6.17
N VAL A 586 16.65 -51.80 -6.41
CA VAL A 586 15.37 -52.16 -7.02
C VAL A 586 15.24 -51.45 -8.37
N THR A 587 14.99 -52.22 -9.43
CA THR A 587 14.81 -51.67 -10.78
C THR A 587 13.32 -51.54 -11.08
N THR A 588 12.87 -50.31 -11.33
CA THR A 588 11.50 -50.02 -11.79
C THR A 588 11.49 -49.76 -13.30
N LYS A 589 10.31 -49.49 -13.87
CA LYS A 589 10.18 -49.09 -15.28
C LYS A 589 10.91 -47.79 -15.61
N THR A 590 11.04 -46.88 -14.64
CA THR A 590 11.47 -45.50 -14.87
C THR A 590 12.78 -45.14 -14.16
N GLU A 591 13.24 -45.95 -13.19
CA GLU A 591 14.43 -45.66 -12.40
C GLU A 591 15.07 -46.90 -11.76
N GLN A 592 16.36 -46.78 -11.39
CA GLN A 592 17.05 -47.71 -10.49
C GLN A 592 17.15 -47.09 -9.10
N VAL A 593 16.45 -47.68 -8.14
CA VAL A 593 16.38 -47.20 -6.76
C VAL A 593 17.45 -47.89 -5.94
N LEU A 594 18.33 -47.12 -5.30
CA LEU A 594 19.42 -47.65 -4.48
C LEU A 594 19.17 -47.35 -3.00
N SER A 595 19.39 -48.34 -2.14
CA SER A 595 19.44 -48.10 -0.70
C SER A 595 20.71 -47.36 -0.32
N SER A 596 20.73 -46.82 0.90
CA SER A 596 22.00 -46.45 1.54
C SER A 596 22.93 -47.67 1.62
N GLN A 597 24.24 -47.41 1.59
CA GLN A 597 25.25 -48.45 1.75
C GLN A 597 25.30 -48.89 3.22
N PHE A 598 25.48 -50.18 3.44
CA PHE A 598 25.56 -50.75 4.78
C PHE A 598 26.63 -51.82 4.90
N TRP A 599 26.96 -52.19 6.13
CA TRP A 599 28.01 -53.16 6.44
C TRP A 599 27.46 -54.30 7.29
N VAL A 600 27.95 -55.51 7.01
CA VAL A 600 27.65 -56.71 7.79
C VAL A 600 28.95 -57.42 8.14
N VAL A 601 29.11 -57.81 9.39
CA VAL A 601 30.26 -58.57 9.87
C VAL A 601 30.02 -60.06 9.69
N VAL A 602 30.81 -60.71 8.84
CA VAL A 602 30.81 -62.17 8.63
C VAL A 602 31.82 -62.82 9.57
N ARG A 603 31.34 -63.62 10.53
CA ARG A 603 32.15 -64.22 11.61
C ARG A 603 32.41 -65.72 11.46
#